data_AF-A0A0R2QZ38-F1
#
_entry.id   AF-A0A0R2QZ38-F1
#
_cell.length_a   1.000
_cell.length_b   1.000
_cell.length_c   1.000
_cell.angle_alpha   90.00
_cell.angle_beta   90.00
_cell.angle_gamma   90.00
#
_symmetry.space_group_name_H-M   'P 1'
#
loop_
_entity.id
_entity.type
_entity.pdbx_description
1 polymer ?
#
loop_
_entity_poly.entity_id
_entity_poly.type
_entity_poly.pdbx_seq_one_letter_code
_entity_poly.pdbx_strand_id
1 'polypeptide(L)'
;MTDNKHEGNWWVWKVFWILLGLTTFEVLLGMYKPVFLNETIFLGTKLLNHVFIVLTLVKAAYIVLTFMHLGFERKSLKWTILLPAFILVPYLLFIVLSEGAHAYLML
;
A
#
# COMPACT_ATOMS: atom_id res chain seq x y z
N MET A 1 26.60 35.50 -12.56
CA MET A 1 25.28 35.61 -11.90
C MET A 1 24.84 34.21 -11.58
N THR A 2 24.88 33.83 -10.30
CA THR A 2 24.55 32.49 -9.81
C THR A 2 23.03 32.38 -9.66
N ASP A 3 22.41 31.55 -10.50
CA ASP A 3 21.00 31.19 -10.40
C ASP A 3 20.80 30.26 -9.20
N ASN A 4 20.33 30.83 -8.08
CA ASN A 4 19.90 30.07 -6.91
C ASN A 4 18.51 29.49 -7.20
N LYS A 5 18.46 28.36 -7.90
CA LYS A 5 17.26 27.54 -7.98
C LYS A 5 16.99 26.95 -6.60
N HIS A 6 16.06 27.58 -5.88
CA HIS A 6 15.34 26.91 -4.80
C HIS A 6 14.54 25.77 -5.43
N GLU A 7 15.16 24.59 -5.52
CA GLU A 7 14.50 23.34 -5.85
C GLU A 7 13.59 22.97 -4.68
N GLY A 8 12.39 23.55 -4.66
CA GLY A 8 11.43 23.31 -3.59
C GLY A 8 10.96 21.85 -3.63
N ASN A 9 10.98 21.19 -2.47
CA ASN A 9 10.39 19.85 -2.22
C ASN A 9 8.86 19.81 -2.39
N TRP A 10 8.28 20.69 -3.21
CA TRP A 10 6.85 20.83 -3.45
C TRP A 10 6.21 19.52 -3.95
N TRP A 11 6.96 18.74 -4.74
CA TRP A 11 6.50 17.43 -5.19
C TRP A 11 6.30 16.45 -4.03
N VAL A 12 7.19 16.45 -3.02
CA VAL A 12 7.06 15.59 -1.82
C VAL A 12 5.80 15.96 -1.05
N TRP A 13 5.55 17.26 -0.88
CA TRP A 13 4.36 17.77 -0.20
C TRP A 13 3.06 17.39 -0.92
N LYS A 14 3.06 17.39 -2.26
CA LYS A 14 1.92 16.92 -3.05
C LYS A 14 1.65 15.44 -2.81
N VAL A 15 2.67 14.59 -2.85
CA VAL A 15 2.52 13.15 -2.64
C VAL A 15 2.15 12.83 -1.19
N PHE A 16 2.65 13.61 -0.23
CA PHE A 16 2.24 13.52 1.17
C PHE A 16 0.74 13.70 1.35
N TRP A 17 0.14 14.76 0.79
CA TRP A 17 -1.30 14.98 0.91
C TRP A 17 -2.13 13.89 0.22
N ILE A 18 -1.66 13.38 -0.93
CA ILE A 18 -2.30 12.24 -1.62
C ILE A 18 -2.28 11.01 -0.71
N LEU A 19 -1.13 10.67 -0.13
CA LEU A 19 -0.99 9.50 0.74
C LEU A 19 -1.74 9.66 2.07
N LEU A 20 -1.79 10.87 2.61
CA LEU A 20 -2.58 11.20 3.79
C LEU A 20 -4.07 10.98 3.50
N GLY A 21 -4.59 11.57 2.42
CA GLY A 21 -5.98 11.39 1.99
C GLY A 21 -6.33 9.92 1.72
N LEU A 22 -5.45 9.19 1.02
CA LEU A 22 -5.61 7.76 0.76
C LEU A 22 -5.69 6.95 2.06
N THR A 23 -4.82 7.26 3.03
CA THR A 23 -4.78 6.57 4.32
C THR A 23 -5.98 6.92 5.19
N THR A 24 -6.39 8.18 5.23
CA THR A 24 -7.62 8.60 5.91
C THR A 24 -8.82 7.88 5.32
N PHE A 25 -8.90 7.79 3.99
CA PHE A 25 -9.98 7.07 3.31
C PHE A 25 -10.01 5.59 3.68
N GLU A 26 -8.87 4.90 3.75
CA GLU A 26 -8.79 3.51 4.22
C GLU A 26 -9.30 3.37 5.65
N VAL A 27 -8.87 4.24 6.57
CA VAL A 27 -9.33 4.18 7.97
C VAL A 27 -10.85 4.40 8.06
N LEU A 28 -11.39 5.36 7.29
CA LEU A 28 -12.83 5.59 7.23
C LEU A 28 -13.58 4.38 6.67
N LEU A 29 -13.08 3.77 5.58
CA LEU A 29 -13.63 2.52 5.03
C LEU A 29 -13.61 1.38 6.06
N GLY A 30 -12.54 1.28 6.83
CA GLY A 30 -12.37 0.29 7.89
C GLY A 30 -13.28 0.50 9.09
N MET A 31 -13.63 1.76 9.39
CA MET A 31 -14.53 2.11 10.48
C MET A 31 -16.00 1.94 10.08
N TYR A 32 -16.40 2.46 8.92
CA TYR A 32 -17.79 2.41 8.47
C TYR A 32 -18.20 1.05 7.88
N LYS A 33 -17.25 0.28 7.33
CA LYS A 33 -17.46 -1.07 6.75
C LYS A 33 -18.76 -1.17 5.94
N PRO A 34 -18.88 -0.43 4.83
CA PRO A 34 -20.13 -0.34 4.08
C PRO A 34 -20.62 -1.74 3.66
N VAL A 35 -21.94 -1.93 3.77
CA VAL A 35 -22.64 -3.21 3.57
C VAL A 35 -22.23 -3.88 2.25
N PHE A 36 -22.20 -3.12 1.15
CA PHE A 36 -21.79 -3.62 -0.17
C PHE A 36 -20.38 -4.25 -0.19
N LEU A 37 -19.40 -3.68 0.52
CA LEU A 37 -18.03 -4.21 0.56
C LEU A 37 -17.86 -5.33 1.60
N ASN A 38 -18.70 -5.36 2.62
CA ASN A 38 -18.61 -6.31 3.72
C ASN A 38 -19.39 -7.60 3.45
N GLU A 39 -20.50 -7.53 2.71
CA GLU A 39 -21.36 -8.69 2.39
C GLU A 39 -20.97 -9.36 1.08
N THR A 40 -20.30 -8.64 0.18
CA THR A 40 -19.77 -9.26 -1.04
C THR A 40 -18.55 -10.10 -0.70
N ILE A 41 -18.69 -11.42 -0.82
CA ILE A 41 -17.59 -12.37 -0.66
C ILE A 41 -16.96 -12.57 -2.04
N PHE A 42 -15.67 -12.29 -2.14
CA PHE A 42 -14.88 -12.46 -3.35
C PHE A 42 -13.64 -13.28 -2.99
N LEU A 43 -13.34 -14.34 -3.76
CA LEU A 43 -12.19 -15.23 -3.51
C LEU A 43 -12.09 -15.71 -2.04
N GLY A 44 -13.22 -16.09 -1.44
CA GLY A 44 -13.27 -16.66 -0.09
C GLY A 44 -13.07 -15.67 1.06
N THR A 45 -12.86 -14.38 0.80
CA THR A 45 -12.82 -13.33 1.83
C THR A 45 -13.69 -12.14 1.45
N LYS A 46 -13.87 -11.19 2.38
CA LYS A 46 -14.69 -10.00 2.13
C LYS A 46 -14.04 -9.13 1.05
N LEU A 47 -14.85 -8.56 0.15
CA LEU A 47 -14.39 -7.61 -0.87
C LEU A 47 -13.64 -6.44 -0.22
N LEU A 48 -14.06 -6.02 0.97
CA LEU A 48 -13.37 -5.03 1.79
C LEU A 48 -11.87 -5.37 1.97
N ASN A 49 -11.52 -6.62 2.30
CA ASN A 49 -10.13 -7.02 2.53
C ASN A 49 -9.30 -6.89 1.24
N HIS A 50 -9.88 -7.22 0.08
CA HIS A 50 -9.21 -7.06 -1.21
C HIS A 50 -8.90 -5.60 -1.51
N VAL A 51 -9.86 -4.70 -1.23
CA VAL A 51 -9.67 -3.26 -1.39
C VAL A 51 -8.52 -2.76 -0.49
N PHE A 52 -8.47 -3.20 0.76
CA PHE A 52 -7.37 -2.86 1.68
C PHE A 52 -6.00 -3.34 1.18
N ILE A 53 -5.91 -4.56 0.67
CA ILE A 53 -4.65 -5.10 0.12
C ILE A 53 -4.18 -4.24 -1.06
N VAL A 54 -5.06 -3.93 -2.00
CA VAL A 54 -4.72 -3.12 -3.18
C VAL A 54 -4.31 -1.70 -2.78
N LEU A 55 -5.08 -1.03 -1.91
CA LEU A 55 -4.75 0.32 -1.45
C LEU A 55 -3.41 0.37 -0.69
N THR A 56 -3.11 -0.68 0.09
CA THR A 56 -1.83 -0.82 0.81
C THR A 56 -0.65 -0.98 -0.17
N LEU A 57 -0.81 -1.77 -1.23
CA LEU A 57 0.23 -1.94 -2.26
C LEU A 57 0.48 -0.63 -3.03
N VAL A 58 -0.58 0.07 -3.41
CA VAL A 58 -0.48 1.39 -4.07
C VAL A 58 0.26 2.36 -3.17
N LYS A 59 -0.13 2.44 -1.89
CA LYS A 59 0.54 3.29 -0.90
C LYS A 59 2.03 2.97 -0.77
N ALA A 60 2.37 1.69 -0.65
CA ALA A 60 3.76 1.25 -0.54
C ALA A 60 4.59 1.69 -1.76
N ALA A 61 4.06 1.57 -2.97
CA ALA A 61 4.73 2.03 -4.19
C ALA A 61 4.99 3.55 -4.16
N TYR A 62 4.00 4.36 -3.79
CA TYR A 62 4.17 5.81 -3.68
C TYR A 62 5.19 6.21 -2.60
N ILE A 63 5.23 5.50 -1.45
CA ILE A 63 6.23 5.73 -0.38
C ILE A 63 7.64 5.44 -0.89
N VAL A 64 7.85 4.27 -1.51
CA VAL A 64 9.18 3.85 -2.01
C VAL A 64 9.67 4.81 -3.09
N LEU A 65 8.81 5.21 -4.03
CA LEU A 65 9.24 6.08 -5.12
C LEU A 65 9.49 7.53 -4.67
N THR A 66 8.67 8.05 -3.77
CA THR A 66 8.70 9.49 -3.43
C THR A 66 9.41 9.77 -2.11
N PHE A 67 9.04 9.11 -1.01
CA PHE A 67 9.60 9.43 0.30
C PHE A 67 11.00 8.86 0.49
N MET A 68 11.27 7.67 -0.04
CA MET A 68 12.62 7.10 -0.02
C MET A 68 13.54 7.73 -1.09
N HIS A 69 13.07 8.72 -1.86
CA HIS A 69 13.83 9.39 -2.93
C HIS A 69 14.41 8.45 -4.01
N LEU A 70 13.95 7.20 -4.04
CA LEU A 70 14.43 6.20 -5.00
C LEU A 70 13.98 6.52 -6.43
N GLY A 71 13.07 7.47 -6.63
CA GLY A 71 12.59 7.91 -7.94
C GLY A 71 13.70 8.31 -8.93
N PHE A 72 14.80 8.90 -8.47
CA PHE A 72 15.91 9.34 -9.34
C PHE A 72 17.19 8.49 -9.21
N GLU A 73 17.16 7.47 -8.35
CA GLU A 73 18.32 6.63 -8.05
C GLU A 73 18.59 5.53 -9.09
N ARG A 74 19.74 4.85 -8.92
CA ARG A 74 20.13 3.69 -9.74
C ARG A 74 18.99 2.66 -9.78
N LYS A 75 18.66 2.15 -10.97
CA LYS A 75 17.60 1.14 -11.15
C LYS A 75 17.79 -0.08 -10.22
N SER A 76 19.03 -0.52 -10.01
CA SER A 76 19.34 -1.62 -9.08
C SER A 76 18.87 -1.34 -7.65
N LEU A 77 19.06 -0.13 -7.13
CA LEU A 77 18.64 0.24 -5.77
C LEU A 77 17.11 0.25 -5.62
N LYS A 78 16.39 0.70 -6.65
CA LYS A 78 14.92 0.67 -6.67
C LYS A 78 14.40 -0.77 -6.60
N TRP A 79 14.95 -1.65 -7.43
CA TRP A 79 14.54 -3.06 -7.45
C TRP A 79 14.89 -3.81 -6.17
N THR A 80 16.03 -3.49 -5.53
CA THR A 80 16.41 -4.09 -4.23
C THR A 80 15.36 -3.84 -3.15
N ILE A 81 14.68 -2.68 -3.16
CA ILE A 81 13.66 -2.33 -2.16
C ILE A 81 12.26 -2.73 -2.62
N LEU A 82 11.95 -2.56 -3.91
CA LEU A 82 10.64 -2.88 -4.47
C LEU A 82 10.38 -4.39 -4.52
N LEU A 83 11.40 -5.21 -4.80
CA LEU A 83 11.27 -6.65 -5.00
C LEU A 83 10.86 -7.38 -3.71
N PRO A 84 11.49 -7.14 -2.53
CA PRO A 84 11.00 -7.69 -1.27
C PRO A 84 9.57 -7.25 -0.98
N ALA A 85 9.23 -5.97 -1.16
CA ALA A 85 7.87 -5.48 -0.91
C ALA A 85 6.83 -6.15 -1.84
N PHE A 86 7.21 -6.42 -3.09
CA PHE A 86 6.33 -7.03 -4.07
C PHE A 86 6.17 -8.55 -3.89
N ILE A 87 7.20 -9.25 -3.41
CA ILE A 87 7.17 -10.71 -3.23
C ILE A 87 6.77 -11.09 -1.80
N LEU A 88 7.42 -10.53 -0.77
CA LEU A 88 7.18 -10.90 0.62
C LEU A 88 5.79 -10.52 1.09
N VAL A 89 5.27 -9.33 0.73
CA VAL A 89 3.97 -8.87 1.27
C VAL A 89 2.83 -9.77 0.79
N PRO A 90 2.66 -10.07 -0.52
CA PRO A 90 1.64 -11.02 -0.95
C PRO A 90 1.88 -12.44 -0.46
N TYR A 91 3.13 -12.88 -0.36
CA TYR A 91 3.47 -14.21 0.14
C TYR A 91 3.08 -14.40 1.61
N LEU A 92 3.39 -13.42 2.47
CA LEU A 92 2.98 -13.44 3.88
C LEU A 92 1.45 -13.35 4.01
N LEU A 93 0.79 -12.53 3.20
CA LEU A 93 -0.67 -12.47 3.14
C LEU A 93 -1.28 -13.84 2.81
N PHE A 94 -0.73 -14.53 1.81
CA PHE A 94 -1.16 -15.86 1.43
C PHE A 94 -1.03 -16.86 2.58
N ILE A 95 0.13 -16.89 3.26
CA ILE A 95 0.36 -17.77 4.42
C ILE A 95 -0.66 -17.48 5.51
N VAL A 96 -0.82 -16.21 5.91
CA VAL A 96 -1.73 -15.84 7.01
C VAL A 96 -3.18 -16.19 6.69
N LEU A 97 -3.63 -15.99 5.44
CA LEU A 97 -4.98 -16.36 5.03
C LEU A 97 -5.19 -17.87 4.98
N SER A 98 -4.20 -18.63 4.48
CA SER A 98 -4.25 -20.08 4.40
C SER A 98 -4.24 -20.72 5.79
N GLU A 99 -3.25 -20.37 6.62
CA GLU A 99 -3.12 -20.88 7.98
C GLU A 99 -4.31 -20.44 8.86
N GLY A 100 -4.79 -19.21 8.70
CA GLY A 100 -5.97 -18.73 9.41
C GLY A 100 -7.24 -19.52 9.05
N ALA A 101 -7.42 -19.88 7.77
CA ALA A 101 -8.53 -20.72 7.34
C ALA A 101 -8.43 -22.15 7.88
N HIS A 102 -7.23 -22.75 7.85
CA HIS A 102 -6.99 -24.07 8.43
C HIS A 102 -7.23 -24.10 9.94
N ALA A 103 -6.74 -23.09 10.68
CA ALA A 103 -6.97 -22.98 12.11
C ALA A 103 -8.45 -22.83 12.47
N TYR A 104 -9.22 -22.06 11.70
CA TYR A 104 -10.67 -21.92 11.89
C TYR A 104 -11.42 -23.23 11.64
N LEU A 105 -11.00 -24.04 10.66
CA LEU A 105 -11.62 -25.33 10.35
C LEU A 105 -11.27 -26.44 11.35
N MET A 106 -10.16 -26.31 12.09
CA MET A 106 -9.72 -27.27 13.10
C MET A 106 -10.29 -27.00 14.51
N LEU A 107 -10.93 -25.85 14.74
CA LEU A 107 -11.68 -25.52 15.96
C LEU A 107 -13.14 -26.00 15.84
#